data_AF-A0A1H9ZLV9-F1
#
_entry.id   AF-A0A1H9ZLV9-F1
#
_cell.length_a   1.000
_cell.length_b   1.000
_cell.length_c   1.000
_cell.angle_alpha   90.00
_cell.angle_beta   90.00
_cell.angle_gamma   90.00
#
_symmetry.space_group_name_H-M   'P 1'
#
loop_
_entity.id
_entity.type
_entity.pdbx_description
1 polymer ?
#
loop_
_entity_poly.entity_id
_entity_poly.type
_entity_poly.pdbx_seq_one_letter_code
_entity_poly.pdbx_strand_id
1 'polypeptide(L)'
;MTAATRAPSAQAWADAFAEASNTDPEIQAHGKYFTCSYLLDATERSYVVEVQSGRVVNVAVDPGPLDVAYDFAIRASAETWRGFGEPVPAPMYHGIWAATFQRDMRLEGKVLVLMQNLRCITRQIELLRVVGAPV
;
A
#
# COMPACT_ATOMS: atom_id res chain seq x y z
N MET A 1 19.66 28.40 -6.32
CA MET A 1 19.49 27.08 -6.96
C MET A 1 18.81 26.17 -5.96
N THR A 2 17.49 26.08 -6.04
CA THR A 2 16.70 25.15 -5.23
C THR A 2 16.95 23.76 -5.78
N ALA A 3 17.62 22.90 -5.01
CA ALA A 3 17.75 21.49 -5.36
C ALA A 3 16.33 20.92 -5.48
N ALA A 4 15.94 20.52 -6.69
CA ALA A 4 14.70 19.79 -6.88
C ALA A 4 14.84 18.49 -6.08
N THR A 5 14.08 18.36 -4.99
CA THR A 5 13.93 17.09 -4.28
C THR A 5 13.37 16.10 -5.29
N ARG A 6 14.26 15.27 -5.85
CA ARG A 6 13.88 14.22 -6.78
C ARG A 6 12.96 13.27 -6.01
N ALA A 7 11.77 13.00 -6.55
CA ALA A 7 10.88 12.00 -5.98
C ALA A 7 11.68 10.70 -5.75
N PRO A 8 11.48 10.01 -4.61
CA PRO A 8 12.21 8.77 -4.33
C PRO A 8 12.02 7.78 -5.48
N SER A 9 13.08 7.03 -5.80
CA SER A 9 12.95 5.93 -6.77
C SER A 9 11.92 4.91 -6.28
N ALA A 10 11.30 4.15 -7.18
CA ALA A 10 10.32 3.13 -6.79
C ALA A 10 10.89 2.09 -5.82
N GLN A 11 12.16 1.71 -5.98
CA GLN A 11 12.83 0.84 -5.02
C GLN A 11 12.97 1.51 -3.64
N ALA A 12 13.39 2.77 -3.59
CA ALA A 12 13.49 3.51 -2.33
C ALA A 12 12.14 3.67 -1.63
N TRP A 13 11.04 3.84 -2.38
CA TRP A 13 9.69 3.85 -1.81
C TRP A 13 9.31 2.48 -1.26
N ALA A 14 9.58 1.40 -2.01
CA ALA A 14 9.31 0.03 -1.59
C ALA A 14 10.06 -0.34 -0.30
N ASP A 15 11.34 0.02 -0.20
CA ASP A 15 12.16 -0.19 0.98
C ASP A 15 11.62 0.58 2.19
N ALA A 16 11.26 1.86 1.99
CA ALA A 16 10.69 2.71 3.05
C ALA A 16 9.31 2.19 3.52
N PHE A 17 8.48 1.70 2.61
CA PHE A 17 7.18 1.11 2.93
C PHE A 17 7.33 -0.19 3.74
N ALA A 18 8.27 -1.05 3.34
CA ALA A 18 8.58 -2.28 4.05
C ALA A 18 9.09 -1.99 5.48
N GLU A 19 10.02 -1.03 5.62
CA GLU A 19 10.56 -0.62 6.92
C GLU A 19 9.48 -0.01 7.82
N ALA A 20 8.67 0.93 7.30
CA ALA A 20 7.57 1.52 8.06
C ALA A 20 6.57 0.45 8.52
N SER A 21 6.22 -0.51 7.66
CA SER A 21 5.33 -1.62 8.02
C SER A 21 5.94 -2.53 9.09
N ASN A 22 7.22 -2.90 8.94
CA ASN A 22 7.89 -3.86 9.83
C ASN A 22 8.20 -3.30 11.22
N THR A 23 8.31 -1.97 11.33
CA THR A 23 8.56 -1.26 12.59
C THR A 23 7.29 -0.71 13.25
N ASP A 24 6.13 -0.79 12.59
CA ASP A 24 4.88 -0.25 13.11
C ASP A 24 4.38 -1.05 14.34
N PRO A 25 4.21 -0.42 15.51
CA PRO A 25 3.82 -1.12 16.73
C PRO A 25 2.46 -1.81 16.65
N GLU A 26 1.55 -1.27 15.84
CA GLU A 26 0.20 -1.80 15.71
C GLU A 26 0.17 -3.06 14.85
N ILE A 27 0.90 -3.04 13.72
CA ILE A 27 1.12 -4.24 12.90
C ILE A 27 1.86 -5.30 13.72
N GLN A 28 2.85 -4.93 14.53
CA GLN A 28 3.54 -5.89 15.41
C GLN A 28 2.60 -6.53 16.45
N ALA A 29 1.65 -5.76 16.99
CA ALA A 29 0.70 -6.25 17.99
C ALA A 29 -0.37 -7.20 17.42
N HIS A 30 -0.84 -6.96 16.20
CA HIS A 30 -1.97 -7.68 15.61
C HIS A 30 -1.62 -8.57 14.41
N GLY A 31 -0.42 -8.41 13.84
CA GLY A 31 -0.01 -9.00 12.58
C GLY A 31 0.39 -10.47 12.63
N LYS A 32 0.32 -11.15 13.79
CA LYS A 32 0.75 -12.57 13.92
C LYS A 32 0.17 -13.49 12.84
N TYR A 33 -1.09 -13.28 12.46
CA TYR A 33 -1.79 -14.06 11.43
C TYR A 33 -1.93 -13.33 10.10
N PHE A 34 -1.30 -12.15 9.97
CA PHE A 34 -1.30 -11.38 8.74
C PHE A 34 -0.31 -11.97 7.73
N THR A 35 -0.83 -12.86 6.88
CA THR A 35 -0.08 -13.50 5.81
C THR A 35 -0.89 -13.44 4.52
N CYS A 36 -0.39 -12.71 3.53
CA CYS A 36 -0.94 -12.64 2.18
C CYS A 36 0.05 -11.99 1.21
N SER A 37 -0.26 -12.04 -0.08
CA SER A 37 0.38 -11.19 -1.09
C SER A 37 -0.66 -10.29 -1.74
N TYR A 38 -0.36 -9.01 -1.95
CA TYR A 38 -1.30 -8.10 -2.59
C TYR A 38 -0.62 -7.08 -3.50
N LEU A 39 -1.34 -6.70 -4.56
CA LEU A 39 -0.91 -5.68 -5.52
C LEU A 39 -1.41 -4.29 -5.08
N LEU A 40 -0.51 -3.31 -5.03
CA LEU A 40 -0.84 -1.89 -5.08
C LEU A 40 -0.66 -1.42 -6.53
N ASP A 41 -1.75 -1.10 -7.20
CA ASP A 41 -1.72 -0.57 -8.56
C ASP A 41 -2.01 0.93 -8.53
N ALA A 42 -0.98 1.69 -8.88
CA ALA A 42 -0.97 3.13 -8.86
C ALA A 42 -0.85 3.74 -10.27
N THR A 43 -1.35 3.01 -11.28
CA THR A 43 -1.37 3.38 -12.70
C THR A 43 0.00 3.43 -13.36
N GLU A 44 0.89 4.33 -12.93
CA GLU A 44 2.25 4.44 -13.48
C GLU A 44 3.23 3.47 -12.85
N ARG A 45 2.95 3.08 -11.60
CA ARG A 45 3.75 2.13 -10.83
C ARG A 45 2.87 1.08 -10.21
N SER A 46 3.44 -0.10 -10.02
CA SER A 46 2.77 -1.15 -9.28
C SER A 46 3.74 -1.87 -8.35
N TYR A 47 3.21 -2.35 -7.23
CA TYR A 47 4.00 -3.03 -6.22
C TYR A 47 3.28 -4.28 -5.75
N VAL A 48 3.93 -5.44 -5.79
CA VAL A 48 3.41 -6.62 -5.11
C VAL A 48 4.09 -6.73 -3.76
N VAL A 49 3.29 -6.58 -2.70
CA VAL A 49 3.73 -6.67 -1.31
C VAL A 49 3.46 -8.07 -0.80
N GLU A 50 4.50 -8.77 -0.39
CA GLU A 50 4.40 -10.07 0.28
C GLU A 50 4.56 -9.92 1.78
N VAL A 51 3.57 -10.39 2.53
CA VAL A 51 3.54 -10.34 3.99
C VAL A 51 3.48 -11.75 4.57
N GLN A 52 4.33 -12.02 5.55
CA GLN A 52 4.34 -13.27 6.32
C GLN A 52 4.34 -12.95 7.81
N SER A 53 3.30 -13.40 8.53
CA SER A 53 3.14 -13.19 9.97
C SER A 53 3.36 -11.74 10.42
N GLY A 54 2.82 -10.79 9.64
CA GLY A 54 2.87 -9.36 9.93
C GLY A 54 4.14 -8.66 9.49
N ARG A 55 5.08 -9.38 8.86
CA ARG A 55 6.28 -8.80 8.27
C ARG A 55 6.20 -8.74 6.76
N VAL A 56 6.46 -7.56 6.20
CA VAL A 56 6.73 -7.41 4.77
C VAL A 56 8.09 -8.07 4.49
N VAL A 57 8.06 -9.18 3.77
CA VAL A 57 9.26 -9.98 3.44
C VAL A 57 9.81 -9.66 2.06
N ASN A 58 8.97 -9.13 1.16
CA ASN A 58 9.34 -8.72 -0.17
C ASN A 58 8.39 -7.63 -0.69
N VAL A 59 8.91 -6.73 -1.52
CA VAL A 59 8.13 -5.78 -2.31
C VAL A 59 8.69 -5.77 -3.73
N ALA A 60 7.99 -6.43 -4.65
CA ALA A 60 8.36 -6.44 -6.06
C ALA A 60 7.90 -5.14 -6.71
N VAL A 61 8.83 -4.42 -7.34
CA VAL A 61 8.60 -3.15 -8.03
C VAL A 61 8.29 -3.39 -9.50
N ASP A 62 7.21 -2.79 -9.98
CA ASP A 62 6.73 -2.85 -11.36
C ASP A 62 6.75 -4.27 -11.96
N PRO A 63 6.19 -5.29 -11.27
CA PRO A 63 6.23 -6.66 -11.75
C PRO A 63 5.40 -6.81 -13.04
N GLY A 64 5.89 -7.64 -13.97
CA GLY A 64 5.14 -8.01 -15.16
C GLY A 64 3.90 -8.87 -14.83
N PRO A 65 2.98 -9.06 -15.79
CA PRO A 65 1.67 -9.68 -15.54
C PRO A 65 1.70 -11.10 -14.95
N LEU A 66 2.80 -11.82 -15.12
CA LEU A 66 2.98 -13.21 -14.67
C LEU A 66 4.21 -13.39 -13.77
N ASP A 67 4.88 -12.31 -13.38
CA ASP A 67 6.17 -12.39 -12.67
C ASP A 67 5.98 -12.74 -11.20
N VAL A 68 4.94 -12.17 -10.57
CA VAL A 68 4.66 -12.35 -9.13
C VAL A 68 3.18 -12.55 -8.90
N ALA A 69 2.83 -13.64 -8.23
CA ALA A 69 1.45 -13.92 -7.85
C ALA A 69 1.02 -13.08 -6.63
N TYR A 70 -0.26 -12.71 -6.60
CA TYR A 70 -0.89 -12.00 -5.48
C TYR A 70 -2.33 -12.50 -5.26
N ASP A 71 -2.83 -12.38 -4.03
CA ASP A 71 -4.17 -12.83 -3.65
C ASP A 71 -5.25 -11.83 -4.08
N PHE A 72 -4.98 -10.54 -3.93
CA PHE A 72 -5.90 -9.46 -4.27
C PHE A 72 -5.14 -8.21 -4.72
N ALA A 73 -5.86 -7.29 -5.36
CA ALA A 73 -5.32 -6.02 -5.81
C ALA A 73 -6.11 -4.85 -5.21
N ILE A 74 -5.39 -3.79 -4.87
CA ILE A 74 -5.93 -2.47 -4.52
C ILE A 74 -5.50 -1.54 -5.65
N ARG A 75 -6.46 -1.08 -6.44
CA ARG A 75 -6.21 -0.22 -7.60
C ARG A 75 -6.86 1.14 -7.40
N ALA A 76 -6.19 2.21 -7.77
CA ALA A 76 -6.76 3.55 -7.82
C ALA A 76 -5.93 4.44 -8.75
N SER A 77 -6.47 5.59 -9.15
CA SER A 77 -5.68 6.60 -9.86
C SER A 77 -4.55 7.17 -8.99
N ALA A 78 -3.57 7.75 -9.67
CA ALA A 78 -2.51 8.52 -9.01
C ALA A 78 -3.05 9.69 -8.16
N GLU A 79 -4.19 10.28 -8.52
CA GLU A 79 -4.84 11.31 -7.67
C GLU A 79 -5.23 10.74 -6.31
N THR A 80 -5.93 9.59 -6.30
CA THR A 80 -6.35 8.94 -5.07
C THR A 80 -5.14 8.54 -4.22
N TRP A 81 -4.12 7.93 -4.81
CA TRP A 81 -2.90 7.56 -4.09
C TRP A 81 -2.18 8.77 -3.49
N ARG A 82 -2.05 9.88 -4.23
CA ARG A 82 -1.49 11.14 -3.69
C ARG A 82 -2.30 11.63 -2.49
N GLY A 83 -3.63 11.57 -2.55
CA GLY A 83 -4.49 11.95 -1.43
C GLY A 83 -4.25 11.12 -0.16
N PHE A 84 -3.97 9.83 -0.29
CA PHE A 84 -3.59 8.97 0.85
C PHE A 84 -2.20 9.31 1.42
N GLY A 85 -1.29 9.85 0.60
CA GLY A 85 0.05 10.24 1.00
C GLY A 85 0.14 11.55 1.79
N GLU A 86 -0.95 12.33 1.83
CA GLU A 86 -0.97 13.59 2.59
C GLU A 86 -0.96 13.33 4.11
N PRO A 87 -0.18 14.08 4.91
CA PRO A 87 -0.16 13.92 6.37
C PRO A 87 -1.56 14.05 7.01
N VAL A 88 -2.39 14.93 6.43
CA VAL A 88 -3.80 15.09 6.78
C VAL A 88 -4.64 14.93 5.51
N PRO A 89 -5.10 13.71 5.20
CA PRO A 89 -5.87 13.47 3.98
C PRO A 89 -7.20 14.23 4.00
N ALA A 90 -7.58 14.78 2.86
CA ALA A 90 -8.90 15.36 2.69
C ALA A 90 -10.02 14.28 2.83
N PRO A 91 -11.28 14.68 3.05
CA PRO A 91 -12.38 13.73 3.07
C PRO A 91 -12.37 12.79 1.86
N MET A 92 -12.69 11.53 2.13
CA MET A 92 -12.67 10.40 1.18
C MET A 92 -11.30 9.83 0.80
N TYR A 93 -10.19 10.43 1.23
CA TYR A 93 -8.83 9.87 1.09
C TYR A 93 -8.26 9.30 2.40
N HIS A 94 -9.04 9.30 3.47
CA HIS A 94 -8.58 8.89 4.81
C HIS A 94 -8.59 7.37 5.03
N GLY A 95 -9.23 6.59 4.15
CA GLY A 95 -9.37 5.15 4.33
C GLY A 95 -9.92 4.46 3.07
N ILE A 96 -9.59 3.17 2.93
CA ILE A 96 -9.92 2.39 1.73
C ILE A 96 -11.42 2.33 1.45
N TRP A 97 -12.27 2.32 2.49
CA TRP A 97 -13.73 2.32 2.32
C TRP A 97 -14.24 3.62 1.72
N ALA A 98 -13.79 4.76 2.25
CA ALA A 98 -14.21 6.05 1.76
C ALA A 98 -13.77 6.24 0.29
N ALA A 99 -12.56 5.79 -0.05
CA ALA A 99 -12.08 5.81 -1.42
C ALA A 99 -12.82 4.81 -2.33
N THR A 100 -13.17 3.63 -1.83
CA THR A 100 -13.90 2.61 -2.61
C THR A 100 -15.34 3.06 -2.92
N PHE A 101 -16.01 3.72 -1.98
CA PHE A 101 -17.39 4.16 -2.17
C PHE A 101 -17.54 5.51 -2.87
N GLN A 102 -16.59 6.43 -2.66
CA GLN A 102 -16.75 7.84 -3.05
C GLN A 102 -15.64 8.34 -3.99
N ARG A 103 -14.65 7.52 -4.31
CA ARG A 103 -13.59 7.77 -5.31
C ARG A 103 -13.53 6.62 -6.31
N ASP A 104 -12.35 6.35 -6.83
CA ASP A 104 -12.10 5.37 -7.90
C ASP A 104 -11.32 4.13 -7.42
N MET A 105 -11.18 3.92 -6.11
CA MET A 105 -10.48 2.76 -5.57
C MET A 105 -11.28 1.47 -5.81
N ARG A 106 -10.60 0.44 -6.30
CA ARG A 106 -11.16 -0.90 -6.54
C ARG A 106 -10.39 -1.95 -5.76
N LEU A 107 -11.15 -2.87 -5.15
CA LEU A 107 -10.64 -4.03 -4.43
C LEU A 107 -11.01 -5.28 -5.25
N GLU A 108 -10.02 -5.98 -5.79
CA GLU A 108 -10.21 -7.07 -6.76
C GLU A 108 -9.49 -8.35 -6.31
N GLY A 109 -9.95 -9.51 -6.78
CA GLY A 109 -9.37 -10.81 -6.44
C GLY A 109 -9.99 -11.44 -5.19
N LYS A 110 -9.18 -12.06 -4.34
CA LYS A 110 -9.64 -12.76 -3.11
C LYS A 110 -9.95 -11.78 -1.99
N VAL A 111 -11.02 -11.00 -2.12
CA VAL A 111 -11.44 -9.97 -1.15
C VAL A 111 -11.61 -10.53 0.28
N LEU A 112 -11.98 -11.81 0.44
CA LEU A 112 -12.03 -12.44 1.78
C LEU A 112 -10.68 -12.39 2.51
N VAL A 113 -9.56 -12.58 1.80
CA VAL A 113 -8.20 -12.50 2.39
C VAL A 113 -7.91 -11.07 2.85
N LEU A 114 -8.33 -10.06 2.07
CA LEU A 114 -8.28 -8.66 2.50
C LEU A 114 -9.11 -8.46 3.77
N MET A 115 -10.33 -8.97 3.82
CA MET A 115 -11.24 -8.77 4.97
C MET A 115 -10.71 -9.45 6.24
N GLN A 116 -10.11 -10.63 6.13
CA GLN A 116 -9.49 -11.32 7.26
C GLN A 116 -8.29 -10.56 7.85
N ASN A 117 -7.62 -9.74 7.03
CA ASN A 117 -6.43 -8.98 7.38
C ASN A 117 -6.67 -7.47 7.43
N LEU A 118 -7.94 -7.06 7.47
CA LEU A 118 -8.38 -5.69 7.18
C LEU A 118 -7.64 -4.65 8.04
N ARG A 119 -7.50 -4.89 9.35
CA ARG A 119 -6.87 -3.94 10.26
C ARG A 119 -5.41 -3.63 9.90
N CYS A 120 -4.64 -4.66 9.55
CA CYS A 120 -3.24 -4.50 9.18
C CYS A 120 -3.10 -3.85 7.80
N ILE A 121 -3.96 -4.21 6.84
CA ILE A 121 -3.99 -3.60 5.51
C ILE A 121 -4.35 -2.11 5.60
N THR A 122 -5.40 -1.75 6.36
CA THR A 122 -5.75 -0.34 6.54
C THR A 122 -4.61 0.42 7.21
N ARG A 123 -3.93 -0.19 8.19
CA ARG A 123 -2.76 0.41 8.83
C ARG A 123 -1.62 0.66 7.84
N GLN A 124 -1.31 -0.31 6.98
CA GLN A 124 -0.31 -0.14 5.93
C GLN A 124 -0.65 0.99 4.96
N ILE A 125 -1.92 1.13 4.59
CA ILE A 125 -2.38 2.24 3.74
C ILE A 125 -2.29 3.59 4.49
N GLU A 126 -2.52 3.62 5.80
CA GLU A 126 -2.31 4.83 6.62
C GLU A 126 -0.84 5.23 6.73
N LEU A 127 0.10 4.26 6.69
CA LEU A 127 1.54 4.54 6.70
C LEU A 127 2.01 5.32 5.46
N LEU A 128 1.21 5.36 4.38
CA LEU A 128 1.49 6.21 3.22
C LEU A 128 1.57 7.70 3.58
N ARG A 129 0.92 8.13 4.66
CA ARG A 129 1.01 9.50 5.19
C ARG A 129 2.42 9.86 5.69
N VAL A 130 3.24 8.85 5.97
CA VAL A 130 4.62 8.98 6.43
C VAL A 130 5.61 8.69 5.30
N VAL A 131 5.34 7.62 4.54
CA VAL A 131 6.24 7.14 3.47
C VAL A 131 6.06 7.92 2.16
N GLY A 132 4.91 8.54 1.96
CA GLY A 132 4.48 9.13 0.70
C GLY A 132 3.67 8.15 -0.15
N ALA A 133 2.99 8.69 -1.16
CA ALA A 133 2.18 7.92 -2.09
C ALA A 133 3.04 7.03 -3.01
N PRO A 134 2.52 5.89 -3.49
CA PRO A 134 3.20 4.98 -4.43
C PRO A 134 3.36 5.53 -5.86
N VAL A 135 3.20 6.85 -6.09
CA VAL A 135 3.22 7.52 -7.40
C VAL A 135 4.17 8.72 -7.43
#